data_AF-A0A5J4NXH8-F1
#
_entry.id   AF-A0A5J4NXH8-F1
#
_cell.length_a   1.000
_cell.length_b   1.000
_cell.length_c   1.000
_cell.angle_alpha   90.00
_cell.angle_beta   90.00
_cell.angle_gamma   90.00
#
_symmetry.space_group_name_H-M   'P 1'
#
loop_
_entity.id
_entity.type
_entity.pdbx_description
1 polymer ?
#
loop_
_entity_poly.entity_id
_entity_poly.type
_entity_poly.pdbx_seq_one_letter_code
_entity_poly.pdbx_strand_id
1 'polypeptide(L)'
;METEGLDLYPNSHFSIAFRNDSGREGTLEIHQETEDAPSLFSEDLSTRRRIIGCREFNNDSKRGLEYLLEHSILQHTPESVAGFFMEENDRLSKFAVGTYLGEVRKEFNMKVLDAFTRLHDFRNRDFIPSLRRFLLSFQLPGESQKIDRILTSFADWYLEQNPSAFNSPHEAYVLAYAAILLNTTLHNANAKGQTLGLSEEKIFVRTLLNYDTETDLPEELIRLQCFQVAGQHSNDRMDLVQLVPLLLSA
;
A
#
# COMPACT_ATOMS: atom_id res chain seq x y z
N MET A 1 -30.56 41.53 -52.13
CA MET A 1 -29.85 42.51 -51.27
C MET A 1 -30.38 42.33 -49.87
N GLU A 2 -29.64 41.90 -48.88
CA GLU A 2 -28.34 41.25 -48.76
C GLU A 2 -28.29 40.82 -47.28
N THR A 3 -27.75 39.63 -47.04
CA THR A 3 -27.62 39.00 -45.72
C THR A 3 -26.35 39.49 -45.03
N GLU A 4 -26.46 40.03 -43.81
CA GLU A 4 -25.37 40.11 -42.82
C GLU A 4 -26.06 39.92 -41.45
N GLY A 5 -25.80 38.91 -40.62
CA GLY A 5 -24.52 38.35 -40.23
C GLY A 5 -24.43 38.53 -38.72
N LEU A 6 -25.09 37.65 -37.95
CA LEU A 6 -25.00 37.63 -36.48
C LEU A 6 -23.68 36.94 -36.11
N ASP A 7 -22.59 37.69 -36.16
CA ASP A 7 -21.31 37.24 -35.62
C ASP A 7 -21.28 37.51 -34.11
N LEU A 8 -21.51 36.45 -33.34
CA LEU A 8 -21.18 36.36 -31.93
C LEU A 8 -19.65 36.39 -31.79
N TYR A 9 -19.09 37.57 -31.49
CA TYR A 9 -17.73 37.68 -30.97
C TYR A 9 -17.74 37.52 -29.44
N PRO A 10 -16.98 36.57 -28.87
CA PRO A 10 -16.82 36.45 -27.42
C PRO A 10 -15.70 37.38 -26.96
N ASN A 11 -16.05 38.47 -26.29
CA ASN A 11 -15.26 39.20 -25.28
C ASN A 11 -15.99 40.50 -24.93
N SER A 12 -16.98 40.41 -24.05
CA SER A 12 -17.71 41.58 -23.54
C SER A 12 -16.84 42.34 -22.53
N HIS A 13 -16.09 43.35 -23.00
CA HIS A 13 -15.50 44.38 -22.16
C HIS A 13 -16.65 45.18 -21.51
N PHE A 14 -16.85 45.04 -20.20
CA PHE A 14 -17.83 45.82 -19.45
C PHE A 14 -17.14 47.01 -18.79
N SER A 15 -17.46 48.22 -19.24
CA SER A 15 -17.04 49.47 -18.61
C SER A 15 -18.24 50.15 -17.97
N ILE A 16 -18.15 50.46 -16.67
CA ILE A 16 -19.19 51.20 -15.95
C ILE A 16 -18.69 52.62 -15.72
N ALA A 17 -19.38 53.60 -16.31
CA ALA A 17 -19.15 55.01 -16.04
C ALA A 17 -19.96 55.44 -14.80
N PHE A 18 -19.33 56.16 -13.88
CA PHE A 18 -20.00 56.72 -12.71
C PHE A 18 -19.45 58.11 -12.40
N ARG A 19 -20.27 58.91 -11.71
CA ARG A 19 -19.94 60.28 -11.32
C ARG A 19 -19.89 60.34 -9.80
N ASN A 20 -18.76 60.78 -9.25
CA ASN A 20 -18.61 60.90 -7.80
C ASN A 20 -19.25 62.19 -7.28
N ASP A 21 -19.44 62.28 -5.96
CA ASP A 21 -20.08 63.45 -5.28
C ASP A 21 -19.33 64.78 -5.48
N SER A 22 -18.10 64.74 -5.99
CA SER A 22 -17.33 65.93 -6.40
C SER A 22 -17.55 66.33 -7.87
N GLY A 23 -18.47 65.68 -8.58
CA GLY A 23 -18.85 65.97 -9.95
C GLY A 23 -17.88 65.46 -11.02
N ARG A 24 -16.84 64.71 -10.64
CA ARG A 24 -15.85 64.12 -11.56
C ARG A 24 -16.35 62.79 -12.11
N GLU A 25 -16.28 62.62 -13.42
CA GLU A 25 -16.59 61.37 -14.12
C GLU A 25 -15.40 60.42 -14.05
N GLY A 26 -15.65 59.15 -13.76
CA GLY A 26 -14.68 58.07 -13.75
C GLY A 26 -15.25 56.82 -14.41
N THR A 27 -14.36 55.99 -14.95
CA THR A 27 -14.72 54.74 -15.63
C THR A 27 -14.02 53.59 -14.91
N LEU A 28 -14.79 52.60 -14.43
CA LEU A 28 -14.23 51.34 -13.95
C LEU A 28 -14.20 50.35 -15.12
N GLU A 29 -13.00 49.89 -15.47
CA GLU A 29 -12.83 48.78 -16.38
C GLU A 29 -12.80 47.48 -15.57
N ILE A 30 -13.77 46.60 -15.82
CA ILE A 30 -13.84 45.28 -15.20
C ILE A 30 -13.19 44.31 -16.19
N HIS A 31 -11.93 43.95 -15.95
CA HIS A 31 -11.28 42.89 -16.70
C HIS A 31 -11.76 41.53 -16.17
N GLN A 32 -12.40 40.73 -17.02
CA GLN A 32 -12.59 39.31 -16.73
C GLN A 32 -11.21 38.66 -16.66
N GLU A 33 -10.89 38.05 -15.51
CA GLU A 33 -9.68 37.25 -15.34
C GLU A 33 -9.68 36.14 -16.39
N THR A 34 -8.77 36.24 -17.35
CA THR A 34 -8.45 35.15 -18.27
C THR A 34 -7.76 34.04 -17.48
N GLU A 35 -8.37 32.86 -17.47
CA GLU A 35 -7.78 31.60 -17.01
C GLU A 35 -6.50 31.31 -17.81
N ASP A 36 -5.33 31.70 -17.29
CA ASP A 36 -4.03 31.16 -17.71
C ASP A 36 -2.91 31.64 -16.75
N ALA A 37 -3.03 31.32 -15.47
CA ALA A 37 -1.95 31.48 -14.48
C ALA A 37 -1.64 30.13 -13.82
N PRO A 38 -0.58 29.41 -14.23
CA PRO A 38 -0.06 28.31 -13.43
C PRO A 38 0.92 28.85 -12.37
N SER A 39 0.92 28.22 -11.18
CA SER A 39 1.91 28.26 -10.07
C SER A 39 1.49 28.98 -8.77
N LEU A 40 1.88 28.37 -7.63
CA LEU A 40 1.63 28.68 -6.21
C LEU A 40 0.31 28.22 -5.56
N PHE A 41 -0.88 28.55 -6.05
CA PHE A 41 -2.14 28.13 -5.37
C PHE A 41 -2.62 26.71 -5.71
N SER A 42 -2.27 26.18 -6.88
CA SER A 42 -2.69 24.85 -7.32
C SER A 42 -1.99 23.70 -6.57
N GLU A 43 -0.72 23.88 -6.22
CA GLU A 43 0.04 22.90 -5.42
C GLU A 43 -0.52 22.77 -4.00
N ASP A 44 -0.95 23.89 -3.40
CA ASP A 44 -1.58 23.90 -2.07
C ASP A 44 -2.93 23.18 -2.07
N LEU A 45 -3.77 23.41 -3.10
CA LEU A 45 -5.07 22.74 -3.23
C LEU A 45 -4.93 21.23 -3.49
N SER A 46 -4.00 20.81 -4.34
CA SER A 46 -3.74 19.39 -4.60
C SER A 46 -3.24 18.67 -3.35
N THR A 47 -2.27 19.29 -2.65
CA THR A 47 -1.75 18.77 -1.38
C THR A 47 -2.84 18.66 -0.33
N ARG A 48 -3.70 19.68 -0.21
CA ARG A 48 -4.84 19.68 0.72
C ARG A 48 -5.84 18.56 0.41
N ARG A 49 -6.16 18.34 -0.87
CA ARG A 49 -7.03 17.24 -1.32
C ARG A 49 -6.41 15.88 -1.00
N ARG A 50 -5.10 15.69 -1.23
CA ARG A 50 -4.38 14.47 -0.82
C ARG A 50 -4.51 14.20 0.68
N ILE A 51 -4.29 15.22 1.51
CA ILE A 51 -4.40 15.10 2.97
C ILE A 51 -5.82 14.73 3.41
N ILE A 52 -6.84 15.38 2.83
CA ILE A 52 -8.24 15.07 3.11
C ILE A 52 -8.55 13.63 2.69
N GLY A 53 -8.15 13.22 1.48
CA GLY A 53 -8.34 11.86 1.00
C GLY A 53 -7.67 10.80 1.86
N CYS A 54 -6.45 11.04 2.34
CA CYS A 54 -5.79 10.15 3.31
C CYS A 54 -6.57 10.05 4.62
N ARG A 55 -7.07 11.17 5.15
CA ARG A 55 -7.87 11.19 6.37
C ARG A 55 -9.18 10.41 6.20
N GLU A 56 -9.88 10.63 5.10
CA GLU A 56 -11.12 9.89 4.78
C GLU A 56 -10.82 8.40 4.59
N PHE A 57 -9.74 8.03 3.90
CA PHE A 57 -9.32 6.64 3.72
C PHE A 57 -9.02 5.93 5.04
N ASN A 58 -8.32 6.63 5.95
CA ASN A 58 -8.00 6.09 7.27
C ASN A 58 -9.24 5.82 8.12
N ASN A 59 -10.32 6.56 7.89
CA ASN A 59 -11.61 6.35 8.56
C ASN A 59 -12.47 5.29 7.85
N ASP A 60 -12.58 5.39 6.53
CA ASP A 60 -13.28 4.45 5.66
C ASP A 60 -12.58 4.39 4.29
N SER A 61 -11.95 3.25 4.02
CA SER A 61 -11.14 3.07 2.79
C SER A 61 -11.92 3.29 1.50
N LYS A 62 -13.22 2.99 1.48
CA LYS A 62 -14.06 3.17 0.30
C LYS A 62 -14.32 4.66 0.07
N ARG A 63 -14.76 5.38 1.11
CA ARG A 63 -15.03 6.83 1.03
C ARG A 63 -13.77 7.62 0.68
N GLY A 64 -12.63 7.25 1.24
CA GLY A 64 -11.35 7.88 0.93
C GLY A 64 -10.96 7.71 -0.54
N LEU A 65 -11.11 6.50 -1.09
CA LEU A 65 -10.83 6.26 -2.51
C LEU A 65 -11.81 7.01 -3.43
N GLU A 66 -13.11 6.98 -3.13
CA GLU A 66 -14.12 7.74 -3.88
C GLU A 66 -13.76 9.23 -3.92
N TYR A 67 -13.41 9.82 -2.77
CA TYR A 67 -12.96 11.21 -2.69
C TYR A 67 -11.73 11.49 -3.56
N LEU A 68 -10.71 10.62 -3.48
CA LEU A 68 -9.46 10.79 -4.24
C LEU A 68 -9.69 10.68 -5.75
N LEU A 69 -10.61 9.82 -6.19
CA LEU A 69 -10.97 9.66 -7.60
C LEU A 69 -11.79 10.85 -8.12
N GLU A 70 -12.81 11.27 -7.36
CA GLU A 70 -13.66 12.42 -7.71
C GLU A 70 -12.86 13.71 -7.88
N HIS A 71 -11.82 13.89 -7.05
CA HIS A 71 -10.96 15.06 -7.10
C HIS A 71 -9.77 14.91 -8.04
N SER A 72 -9.73 13.83 -8.85
CA SER A 72 -8.68 13.52 -9.81
C SER A 72 -7.27 13.46 -9.19
N ILE A 73 -7.18 13.08 -7.91
CA ILE A 73 -5.93 12.81 -7.22
C ILE A 73 -5.40 11.43 -7.62
N LEU A 74 -6.30 10.49 -7.89
CA LEU A 74 -6.00 9.15 -8.38
C LEU A 74 -6.76 8.83 -9.67
N GLN A 75 -6.18 7.93 -10.45
CA GLN A 75 -6.89 7.23 -11.50
C GLN A 75 -7.49 5.95 -10.94
N HIS A 76 -8.60 5.49 -11.52
CA HIS A 76 -9.23 4.22 -11.13
C HIS A 76 -8.50 3.02 -11.74
N THR A 77 -7.20 2.90 -11.44
CA THR A 77 -6.33 1.80 -11.85
C THR A 77 -5.57 1.22 -10.65
N PRO A 78 -5.28 -0.09 -10.64
CA PRO A 78 -4.54 -0.71 -9.55
C PRO A 78 -3.19 -0.05 -9.27
N GLU A 79 -2.47 0.32 -10.32
CA GLU A 79 -1.14 0.92 -10.27
C GLU A 79 -1.19 2.33 -9.66
N SER A 80 -2.21 3.12 -10.00
CA SER A 80 -2.39 4.46 -9.43
C SER A 80 -2.67 4.40 -7.93
N VAL A 81 -3.53 3.47 -7.50
CA VAL A 81 -3.86 3.29 -6.08
C VAL A 81 -2.66 2.74 -5.30
N ALA A 82 -1.97 1.75 -5.85
CA ALA A 82 -0.76 1.18 -5.25
C ALA A 82 0.36 2.22 -5.10
N GLY A 83 0.61 3.02 -6.14
CA GLY A 83 1.59 4.11 -6.11
C GLY A 83 1.26 5.13 -5.02
N PHE A 84 -0.01 5.50 -4.90
CA PHE A 84 -0.45 6.41 -3.84
C PHE A 84 -0.24 5.88 -2.43
N PHE A 85 -0.49 4.58 -2.20
CA PHE A 85 -0.21 3.97 -0.89
C PHE A 85 1.28 4.00 -0.54
N MET A 86 2.16 3.84 -1.53
CA MET A 86 3.61 3.95 -1.34
C MET A 86 4.05 5.41 -1.08
N GLU A 87 3.49 6.36 -1.83
CA GLU A 87 3.82 7.79 -1.71
C GLU A 87 3.34 8.40 -0.39
N GLU A 88 2.13 8.04 0.07
CA GLU A 88 1.49 8.61 1.27
C GLU A 88 1.59 7.69 2.49
N ASN A 89 2.57 6.79 2.53
CA ASN A 89 2.80 5.82 3.61
C ASN A 89 2.93 6.48 5.01
N ASP A 90 3.40 7.74 5.07
CA ASP A 90 3.51 8.49 6.33
C ASP A 90 2.18 9.11 6.81
N ARG A 91 1.17 9.21 5.93
CA ARG A 91 -0.15 9.78 6.24
C ARG A 91 -1.24 8.74 6.32
N LEU A 92 -1.07 7.63 5.63
CA LEU A 92 -2.01 6.52 5.63
C LEU A 92 -1.82 5.62 6.85
N SER A 93 -2.93 5.18 7.41
CA SER A 93 -2.94 4.19 8.47
C SER A 93 -2.51 2.85 7.90
N LYS A 94 -1.39 2.32 8.41
CA LYS A 94 -0.90 0.99 8.04
C LYS A 94 -1.96 -0.10 8.22
N PHE A 95 -2.83 0.04 9.22
CA PHE A 95 -3.98 -0.85 9.43
C PHE A 95 -5.01 -0.74 8.30
N ALA A 96 -5.37 0.48 7.88
CA ALA A 96 -6.32 0.70 6.79
C ALA A 96 -5.78 0.17 5.46
N VAL A 97 -4.51 0.44 5.16
CA VAL A 97 -3.82 -0.08 3.96
C VAL A 97 -3.79 -1.61 3.97
N GLY A 98 -3.34 -2.22 5.07
CA GLY A 98 -3.28 -3.68 5.18
C GLY A 98 -4.66 -4.34 5.06
N THR A 99 -5.68 -3.76 5.69
CA THR A 99 -7.07 -4.24 5.56
C THR A 99 -7.57 -4.17 4.13
N TYR A 100 -7.25 -3.08 3.41
CA TYR A 100 -7.64 -2.89 2.02
C TYR A 100 -6.91 -3.86 1.08
N LEU A 101 -5.59 -3.98 1.21
CA LEU A 101 -4.76 -4.87 0.39
C LEU A 101 -5.09 -6.35 0.63
N GLY A 102 -5.46 -6.71 1.86
CA GLY A 102 -5.86 -8.06 2.22
C GLY A 102 -7.27 -8.46 1.80
N GLU A 103 -8.06 -7.61 1.13
CA GLU A 103 -9.42 -7.97 0.73
C GLU A 103 -9.42 -9.01 -0.40
N VAL A 104 -9.77 -10.26 -0.07
CA VAL A 104 -9.76 -11.40 -0.99
C VAL A 104 -11.05 -11.57 -1.79
N ARG A 105 -12.14 -10.86 -1.43
CA ARG A 105 -13.42 -10.96 -2.14
C ARG A 105 -13.59 -9.92 -3.25
N LYS A 106 -12.69 -8.93 -3.31
CA LYS A 106 -12.74 -7.85 -4.30
C LYS A 106 -11.56 -7.96 -5.25
N GLU A 107 -11.84 -8.31 -6.50
CA GLU A 107 -10.82 -8.47 -7.53
C GLU A 107 -9.96 -7.22 -7.72
N PHE A 108 -10.54 -6.02 -7.64
CA PHE A 108 -9.79 -4.78 -7.74
C PHE A 108 -8.75 -4.63 -6.62
N ASN A 109 -9.13 -4.93 -5.36
CA ASN A 109 -8.20 -4.91 -4.24
C ASN A 109 -7.06 -5.92 -4.42
N MET A 110 -7.36 -7.12 -4.92
CA MET A 110 -6.35 -8.14 -5.20
C MET A 110 -5.35 -7.68 -6.27
N LYS A 111 -5.83 -6.97 -7.31
CA LYS A 111 -4.97 -6.36 -8.34
C LYS A 111 -4.14 -5.21 -7.77
N VAL A 112 -4.71 -4.40 -6.87
CA VAL A 112 -3.97 -3.34 -6.17
C VAL A 112 -2.87 -3.94 -5.30
N LEU A 113 -3.12 -5.06 -4.62
CA LEU A 113 -2.08 -5.80 -3.88
C LEU A 113 -0.95 -6.23 -4.81
N ASP A 114 -1.25 -6.84 -5.96
CA ASP A 114 -0.20 -7.29 -6.87
C ASP A 114 0.60 -6.11 -7.44
N ALA A 115 -0.06 -5.01 -7.79
CA ALA A 115 0.60 -3.78 -8.21
C ALA A 115 1.47 -3.19 -7.09
N PHE A 116 0.96 -3.16 -5.85
CA PHE A 116 1.67 -2.67 -4.68
C PHE A 116 2.90 -3.51 -4.38
N THR A 117 2.79 -4.84 -4.39
CA THR A 117 3.91 -5.77 -4.23
C THR A 117 4.98 -5.51 -5.28
N ARG A 118 4.58 -5.29 -6.55
CA ARG A 118 5.51 -5.00 -7.66
C ARG A 118 6.27 -3.68 -7.52
N LEU A 119 5.82 -2.76 -6.67
CA LEU A 119 6.57 -1.52 -6.36
C LEU A 119 7.74 -1.76 -5.40
N HIS A 120 7.83 -2.93 -4.76
CA HIS A 120 8.97 -3.29 -3.92
C HIS A 120 10.11 -3.87 -4.75
N ASP A 121 11.31 -3.31 -4.57
CA ASP A 121 12.54 -3.81 -5.21
C ASP A 121 13.27 -4.82 -4.32
N PHE A 122 13.23 -6.09 -4.74
CA PHE A 122 13.85 -7.22 -4.05
C PHE A 122 15.13 -7.73 -4.71
N ARG A 123 15.61 -7.09 -5.79
CA ARG A 123 16.79 -7.57 -6.53
C ARG A 123 18.04 -7.50 -5.66
N ASN A 124 18.84 -8.56 -5.69
CA ASN A 124 20.09 -8.68 -4.93
C ASN A 124 19.90 -8.49 -3.41
N ARG A 125 18.71 -8.81 -2.90
CA ARG A 125 18.41 -8.76 -1.46
C ARG A 125 18.09 -10.16 -0.98
N ASP A 126 18.52 -10.46 0.24
CA ASP A 126 18.16 -11.70 0.92
C ASP A 126 16.65 -11.77 1.18
N PHE A 127 16.16 -13.00 1.36
CA PHE A 127 14.73 -13.30 1.49
C PHE A 127 14.09 -12.69 2.75
N ILE A 128 14.60 -12.99 3.96
CA ILE A 128 14.03 -12.43 5.21
C ILE A 128 14.04 -10.90 5.23
N PRO A 129 15.14 -10.20 4.90
CA PRO A 129 15.13 -8.73 4.87
C PRO A 129 14.10 -8.16 3.88
N SER A 130 13.90 -8.82 2.73
CA SER A 130 12.90 -8.42 1.74
C SER A 130 11.48 -8.60 2.26
N LEU A 131 11.19 -9.75 2.87
CA LEU A 131 9.90 -10.03 3.53
C LEU A 131 9.60 -9.01 4.63
N ARG A 132 10.58 -8.70 5.48
CA ARG A 132 10.41 -7.68 6.52
C ARG A 132 10.12 -6.31 5.95
N ARG A 133 10.89 -5.88 4.94
CA ARG A 133 10.65 -4.58 4.29
C ARG A 133 9.26 -4.50 3.69
N PHE A 134 8.79 -5.58 3.06
CA PHE A 134 7.43 -5.67 2.54
C PHE A 134 6.39 -5.52 3.65
N LEU A 135 6.50 -6.32 4.71
CA LEU A 135 5.56 -6.33 5.83
C LEU A 135 5.65 -5.11 6.76
N LEU A 136 6.66 -4.24 6.62
CA LEU A 136 6.75 -2.97 7.33
C LEU A 136 5.97 -1.84 6.64
N SER A 137 5.58 -2.02 5.36
CA SER A 137 4.85 -1.01 4.59
C SER A 137 3.36 -0.92 4.94
N PHE A 138 2.80 -1.96 5.56
CA PHE A 138 1.43 -1.99 6.05
C PHE A 138 1.33 -2.89 7.29
N GLN A 139 0.20 -2.87 7.99
CA GLN A 139 -0.04 -3.79 9.09
C GLN A 139 -0.73 -5.03 8.54
N LEU A 140 -0.09 -6.19 8.68
CA LEU A 140 -0.63 -7.46 8.19
C LEU A 140 -2.00 -7.76 8.85
N PRO A 141 -3.04 -8.13 8.08
CA PRO A 141 -4.33 -8.51 8.64
C PRO A 141 -4.26 -9.77 9.53
N GLY A 142 -5.25 -9.93 10.40
CA GLY A 142 -5.32 -11.09 11.31
C GLY A 142 -5.90 -12.34 10.67
N GLU A 143 -6.75 -12.18 9.65
CA GLU A 143 -7.50 -13.28 9.05
C GLU A 143 -6.62 -14.13 8.13
N SER A 144 -6.61 -15.45 8.34
CA SER A 144 -5.72 -16.40 7.65
C SER A 144 -5.76 -16.29 6.12
N GLN A 145 -6.96 -16.19 5.53
CA GLN A 145 -7.13 -16.06 4.08
C GLN A 145 -6.48 -14.79 3.50
N LYS A 146 -6.44 -13.70 4.27
CA LYS A 146 -5.82 -12.44 3.83
C LYS A 146 -4.29 -12.53 3.89
N ILE A 147 -3.78 -13.18 4.93
CA ILE A 147 -2.34 -13.44 5.11
C ILE A 147 -1.84 -14.32 3.97
N ASP A 148 -2.52 -15.44 3.72
CA ASP A 148 -2.22 -16.38 2.63
C ASP A 148 -2.06 -15.65 1.28
N ARG A 149 -3.03 -14.80 0.92
CA ARG A 149 -2.98 -14.01 -0.30
C ARG A 149 -1.81 -13.04 -0.35
N ILE A 150 -1.53 -12.34 0.74
CA ILE A 150 -0.43 -11.37 0.83
C ILE A 150 0.93 -12.05 0.69
N LEU A 151 1.13 -13.19 1.36
CA LEU A 151 2.37 -13.95 1.27
C LEU A 151 2.56 -14.60 -0.09
N THR A 152 1.48 -15.06 -0.72
CA THR A 152 1.52 -15.58 -2.10
C THR A 152 2.00 -14.50 -3.07
N SER A 153 1.39 -13.30 -3.02
CA SER A 153 1.80 -12.16 -3.85
C SER A 153 3.29 -11.81 -3.64
N PHE A 154 3.75 -11.78 -2.39
CA PHE A 154 5.15 -11.56 -2.06
C PHE A 154 6.08 -12.65 -2.63
N ALA A 155 5.72 -13.93 -2.44
CA ALA A 155 6.54 -15.05 -2.88
C ALA A 155 6.69 -15.10 -4.40
N ASP A 156 5.58 -14.91 -5.12
CA ASP A 156 5.56 -14.81 -6.58
C ASP A 156 6.51 -13.70 -7.06
N TRP A 157 6.36 -12.49 -6.51
CA TRP A 157 7.18 -11.35 -6.93
C TRP A 157 8.65 -11.47 -6.52
N TYR A 158 8.94 -12.02 -5.34
CA TYR A 158 10.31 -12.24 -4.91
C TYR A 158 11.04 -13.19 -5.85
N LEU A 159 10.40 -14.30 -6.23
CA LEU A 159 10.99 -15.26 -7.17
C LEU A 159 11.14 -14.67 -8.57
N GLU A 160 10.16 -13.88 -9.04
CA GLU A 160 10.23 -13.18 -10.33
C GLU A 160 11.46 -12.25 -10.40
N GLN A 161 11.82 -11.59 -9.28
CA GLN A 161 13.02 -10.75 -9.18
C GLN A 161 14.31 -11.54 -8.86
N ASN A 162 14.21 -12.74 -8.28
CA ASN A 162 15.34 -13.57 -7.88
C ASN A 162 15.17 -15.04 -8.31
N PRO A 163 15.24 -15.36 -9.62
CA PRO A 163 14.84 -16.68 -10.14
C PRO A 163 15.68 -17.87 -9.66
N SER A 164 16.87 -17.62 -9.10
CA SER A 164 17.78 -18.65 -8.59
C SER A 164 17.68 -18.87 -7.08
N ALA A 165 16.80 -18.13 -6.38
CA ALA A 165 16.69 -18.21 -4.93
C ALA A 165 15.86 -19.41 -4.46
N PHE A 166 14.85 -19.81 -5.23
CA PHE A 166 13.95 -20.93 -4.95
C PHE A 166 13.60 -21.66 -6.25
N ASN A 167 13.20 -22.93 -6.19
CA ASN A 167 12.77 -23.68 -7.36
C ASN A 167 11.34 -23.34 -7.78
N SER A 168 10.51 -22.89 -6.83
CA SER A 168 9.12 -22.52 -7.09
C SER A 168 8.64 -21.38 -6.18
N PRO A 169 7.59 -20.63 -6.55
CA PRO A 169 7.00 -19.63 -5.66
C PRO A 169 6.45 -20.24 -4.38
N HIS A 170 6.03 -21.50 -4.42
CA HIS A 170 5.49 -22.20 -3.25
C HIS A 170 6.56 -22.39 -2.16
N GLU A 171 7.81 -22.71 -2.53
CA GLU A 171 8.92 -22.80 -1.57
C GLU A 171 9.15 -21.47 -0.84
N ALA A 172 9.15 -20.36 -1.59
CA ALA A 172 9.27 -19.01 -1.03
C ALA A 172 8.08 -18.70 -0.11
N TYR A 173 6.86 -19.06 -0.51
CA TYR A 173 5.67 -18.90 0.31
C TYR A 173 5.77 -19.64 1.66
N VAL A 174 6.15 -20.92 1.64
CA VAL A 174 6.31 -21.73 2.85
C VAL A 174 7.35 -21.13 3.77
N LEU A 175 8.47 -20.64 3.22
CA LEU A 175 9.49 -19.97 4.01
C LEU A 175 9.02 -18.62 4.59
N ALA A 176 8.21 -17.84 3.86
CA ALA A 176 7.64 -16.60 4.39
C ALA A 176 6.68 -16.88 5.56
N TYR A 177 5.84 -17.90 5.41
CA TYR A 177 4.91 -18.37 6.43
C TYR A 177 5.66 -18.85 7.69
N ALA A 178 6.68 -19.68 7.49
CA ALA A 178 7.62 -20.12 8.51
C ALA A 178 8.23 -18.95 9.28
N ALA A 179 8.74 -17.93 8.58
CA ALA A 179 9.37 -16.78 9.21
C ALA A 179 8.40 -15.99 10.11
N ILE A 180 7.15 -15.83 9.69
CA ILE A 180 6.10 -15.18 10.49
C ILE A 180 5.74 -16.01 11.72
N LEU A 181 5.59 -17.33 11.55
CA LEU A 181 5.31 -18.25 12.64
C LEU A 181 6.42 -18.21 13.69
N LEU A 182 7.69 -18.30 13.24
CA LEU A 182 8.86 -18.28 14.11
C LEU A 182 8.97 -16.97 14.89
N ASN A 183 8.87 -15.82 14.22
CA ASN A 183 8.93 -14.50 14.86
C ASN A 183 7.87 -14.38 15.98
N THR A 184 6.66 -14.85 15.71
CA THR A 184 5.59 -14.83 16.71
C THR A 184 5.88 -15.78 17.88
N THR A 185 6.48 -16.95 17.64
CA THR A 185 6.83 -17.89 18.73
C THR A 185 7.99 -17.43 19.61
N LEU A 186 8.98 -16.75 19.05
CA LEU A 186 10.16 -16.27 19.77
C LEU A 186 9.88 -15.04 20.63
N HIS A 187 8.97 -14.16 20.19
CA HIS A 187 8.83 -12.83 20.78
C HIS A 187 7.45 -12.55 21.43
N ASN A 188 6.49 -13.46 21.32
CA ASN A 188 5.21 -13.37 22.04
C ASN A 188 5.17 -14.35 23.23
N ALA A 189 5.31 -13.82 24.45
CA ALA A 189 5.23 -14.60 25.68
C ALA A 189 3.87 -15.29 25.91
N ASN A 190 2.80 -14.84 25.23
CA ASN A 190 1.45 -15.40 25.33
C ASN A 190 1.09 -16.33 24.16
N ALA A 191 1.99 -16.60 23.22
CA ALA A 191 1.70 -17.45 22.07
C ALA A 191 1.70 -18.94 22.45
N LYS A 192 0.68 -19.67 21.99
CA LYS A 192 0.61 -21.15 22.03
C LYS A 192 1.82 -21.84 21.36
N GLY A 193 2.65 -21.12 20.61
CA GLY A 193 3.90 -21.60 20.04
C GLY A 193 4.95 -22.04 21.07
N GLN A 194 4.93 -21.48 22.30
CA GLN A 194 5.72 -22.02 23.42
C GLN A 194 5.26 -23.43 23.80
N THR A 195 3.97 -23.74 23.65
CA THR A 195 3.41 -25.08 23.91
C THR A 195 3.84 -26.10 22.85
N LEU A 196 4.23 -25.65 21.64
CA LEU A 196 4.72 -26.50 20.54
C LEU A 196 6.25 -26.62 20.48
N GLY A 197 7.00 -25.90 21.32
CA GLY A 197 8.47 -25.95 21.33
C GLY A 197 9.15 -25.34 20.10
N LEU A 198 8.43 -24.55 19.29
CA LEU A 198 8.94 -23.98 18.03
C LEU A 198 10.05 -22.93 18.22
N SER A 199 10.31 -22.53 19.47
CA SER A 199 11.48 -21.74 19.86
C SER A 199 12.78 -22.54 19.72
N GLU A 200 12.71 -23.87 19.75
CA GLU A 200 13.83 -24.76 19.47
C GLU A 200 13.95 -24.97 17.97
N GLU A 201 15.09 -24.56 17.40
CA GLU A 201 15.42 -24.69 15.97
C GLU A 201 15.06 -26.08 15.42
N LYS A 202 15.45 -27.14 16.14
CA LYS A 202 15.18 -28.53 15.72
C LYS A 202 13.70 -28.86 15.61
N ILE A 203 12.87 -28.33 16.51
CA ILE A 203 11.43 -28.58 16.52
C ILE A 203 10.77 -27.77 15.41
N PHE A 204 11.20 -26.53 15.20
CA PHE A 204 10.72 -25.68 14.12
C PHE A 204 11.01 -26.27 12.74
N VAL A 205 12.28 -26.63 12.49
CA VAL A 205 12.73 -27.25 11.23
C VAL A 205 11.96 -28.54 10.98
N ARG A 206 11.81 -29.40 12.00
CA ARG A 206 11.03 -30.64 11.86
C ARG A 206 9.55 -30.38 11.59
N THR A 207 8.96 -29.36 12.21
CA THR A 207 7.54 -29.03 12.01
C THR A 207 7.29 -28.54 10.60
N LEU A 208 8.19 -27.72 10.04
CA LEU A 208 8.09 -27.27 8.66
C LEU A 208 8.30 -28.39 7.65
N LEU A 209 9.33 -29.21 7.83
CA LEU A 209 9.59 -30.37 6.96
C LEU A 209 8.43 -31.38 6.99
N ASN A 210 7.69 -31.47 8.09
CA ASN A 210 6.50 -32.32 8.19
C ASN A 210 5.24 -31.67 7.61
N TYR A 211 5.15 -30.34 7.65
CA TYR A 211 4.04 -29.59 7.07
C TYR A 211 4.11 -29.59 5.55
N ASP A 212 5.32 -29.52 5.02
CA ASP A 212 5.56 -29.45 3.59
C ASP A 212 6.30 -30.70 3.12
N THR A 213 5.52 -31.74 2.84
CA THR A 213 6.04 -32.99 2.27
C THR A 213 6.26 -32.91 0.75
N GLU A 214 5.85 -31.82 0.10
CA GLU A 214 5.78 -31.72 -1.37
C GLU A 214 6.93 -30.90 -1.96
N THR A 215 7.53 -30.01 -1.20
CA THR A 215 8.52 -29.04 -1.68
C THR A 215 9.97 -29.48 -1.65
N ASP A 216 10.31 -30.50 -0.86
CA ASP A 216 11.71 -30.94 -0.65
C ASP A 216 12.68 -29.77 -0.32
N LEU A 217 12.20 -28.76 0.41
CA LEU A 217 13.01 -27.61 0.83
C LEU A 217 14.26 -28.10 1.58
N PRO A 218 15.49 -27.71 1.17
CA PRO A 218 16.70 -28.14 1.84
C PRO A 218 16.69 -27.73 3.31
N GLU A 219 16.90 -28.70 4.20
CA GLU A 219 16.92 -28.47 5.66
C GLU A 219 17.91 -27.34 6.04
N GLU A 220 19.04 -27.26 5.34
CA GLU A 220 20.06 -26.23 5.53
C GLU A 220 19.54 -24.82 5.22
N LEU A 221 18.70 -24.68 4.18
CA LEU A 221 18.09 -23.40 3.83
C LEU A 221 17.11 -22.95 4.93
N ILE A 222 16.29 -23.87 5.42
CA ILE A 222 15.35 -23.61 6.53
C ILE A 222 16.15 -23.15 7.75
N ARG A 223 17.18 -23.91 8.15
CA ARG A 223 18.03 -23.57 9.31
C ARG A 223 18.70 -22.20 9.16
N LEU A 224 19.32 -21.92 8.02
CA LEU A 224 20.02 -20.66 7.77
C LEU A 224 19.08 -19.45 7.89
N GLN A 225 17.86 -19.58 7.38
CA GLN A 225 16.83 -18.55 7.45
C GLN A 225 16.23 -18.43 8.87
N CYS A 226 16.11 -19.53 9.62
CA CYS A 226 15.74 -19.51 11.04
C CYS A 226 16.74 -18.68 11.87
N PHE A 227 18.04 -18.90 11.68
CA PHE A 227 19.08 -18.13 12.36
C PHE A 227 18.98 -16.63 12.05
N GLN A 228 18.67 -16.27 10.80
CA GLN A 228 18.44 -14.87 10.42
C GLN A 228 17.22 -14.26 11.11
N VAL A 229 16.14 -15.02 11.30
CA VAL A 229 14.96 -14.56 12.03
C VAL A 229 15.25 -14.42 13.53
N ALA A 230 15.89 -15.42 14.14
CA ALA A 230 16.15 -15.50 15.58
C ALA A 230 17.27 -14.58 16.08
N GLY A 231 18.26 -14.29 15.24
CA GLY A 231 19.45 -13.49 15.61
C GLY A 231 19.25 -11.97 15.61
N GLN A 232 18.03 -11.46 15.41
CA GLN A 232 17.78 -10.03 15.24
C GLN A 232 17.13 -9.44 16.51
N HIS A 233 17.74 -8.40 17.07
CA HIS A 233 17.34 -7.76 18.33
C HIS A 233 15.97 -7.06 18.28
N SER A 234 15.36 -7.02 19.47
CA SER A 234 14.03 -6.59 19.92
C SER A 234 13.45 -5.24 19.45
N ASN A 235 14.13 -4.47 18.60
CA ASN A 235 13.79 -3.07 18.35
C ASN A 235 12.86 -2.83 17.14
N ASP A 236 12.79 -3.77 16.20
CA ASP A 236 11.87 -3.75 15.05
C ASP A 236 10.71 -4.72 15.27
N ARG A 237 9.88 -4.42 16.28
CA ARG A 237 8.68 -5.22 16.57
C ARG A 237 7.75 -5.23 15.35
N MET A 238 7.83 -6.28 14.55
CA MET A 238 6.69 -6.68 13.75
C MET A 238 5.63 -7.16 14.73
N ASP A 239 4.52 -6.44 14.88
CA ASP A 239 3.37 -6.86 15.69
C ASP A 239 2.61 -8.03 15.01
N LEU A 240 3.33 -9.11 14.68
CA LEU A 240 2.78 -10.40 14.22
C LEU A 240 2.16 -11.21 15.37
N VAL A 241 2.22 -10.66 16.59
CA VAL A 241 1.78 -11.22 17.88
C VAL A 241 0.36 -11.81 17.85
N GLN A 242 -0.52 -11.33 16.96
CA GLN A 242 -1.92 -11.78 16.87
C GLN A 242 -2.17 -12.96 15.91
N LEU A 243 -1.15 -13.48 15.20
CA LEU A 243 -1.37 -14.33 14.02
C LEU A 243 -1.32 -15.85 14.29
N VAL A 244 -0.62 -16.30 15.34
CA VAL A 244 -0.40 -17.75 15.61
C VAL A 244 -1.68 -18.57 15.82
N PRO A 245 -2.70 -18.12 16.55
CA PRO A 245 -3.89 -18.94 16.79
C PRO A 245 -4.70 -19.25 15.53
N LEU A 246 -4.56 -18.44 14.47
CA LEU A 246 -5.34 -18.57 13.22
C LEU A 246 -4.58 -19.34 12.13
N LEU A 247 -3.25 -19.35 12.19
CA LEU A 247 -2.37 -20.07 11.27
C LEU A 247 -2.23 -21.58 11.61
N LEU A 248 -2.52 -21.97 12.85
CA LEU A 248 -2.45 -23.37 13.32
C LEU A 248 -3.83 -24.05 13.42
N SER A 249 -4.90 -23.37 13.01
CA SER A 249 -6.28 -23.87 13.06
C SER A 249 -6.85 -24.29 11.71
N ALA A 250 -6.03 -24.30 10.65
CA ALA A 250 -6.35 -24.86 9.34
C ALA A 250 -5.69 -26.23 9.21
#